data_AF-X1V1V9-F1
#
_entry.id   AF-X1V1V9-F1
#
_cell.length_a   1.000
_cell.length_b   1.000
_cell.length_c   1.000
_cell.angle_alpha   90.00
_cell.angle_beta   90.00
_cell.angle_gamma   90.00
#
_symmetry.space_group_name_H-M   'P 1'
#
loop_
_entity.id
_entity.type
_entity.pdbx_description
1 polymer ?
#
loop_
_entity_poly.entity_id
_entity_poly.type
_entity_poly.pdbx_seq_one_letter_code
_entity_poly.pdbx_strand_id
1 'polypeptide(L)'
;HIRERKTGREKKIRLNRSAREALDFYFSKAGISNGEEFLFKSLRSDKPLDRIRANTLINRWCDEVGLQGKFGTHTLRKTWGYRARKLEVPIELIQEKLGHRSPAVTRRYIGITQDEVSHVEEKVCL
;
A
#
# COMPACT_ATOMS: atom_id res chain seq x y z
N HIS A 1 16.02 2.36 4.49
CA HIS A 1 15.67 1.04 3.89
C HIS A 1 14.72 0.34 4.87
N ILE A 2 13.84 -0.56 4.42
CA ILE A 2 12.93 -1.34 5.29
C ILE A 2 13.18 -2.81 5.05
N ARG A 3 13.34 -3.60 6.12
CA ARG A 3 13.50 -5.05 6.05
C ARG A 3 12.20 -5.76 6.44
N GLU A 4 11.70 -6.62 5.57
CA GLU A 4 10.47 -7.39 5.84
C GLU A 4 10.76 -8.56 6.79
N ARG A 5 9.95 -8.71 7.85
CA ARG A 5 10.09 -9.81 8.82
C ARG A 5 9.89 -11.20 8.20
N LYS A 6 8.88 -11.37 7.34
CA LYS A 6 8.49 -12.69 6.80
C LYS A 6 9.43 -13.20 5.72
N THR A 7 9.93 -12.29 4.87
CA THR A 7 10.70 -12.66 3.67
C THR A 7 12.18 -12.32 3.80
N GLY A 8 12.57 -11.52 4.79
CA GLY A 8 13.93 -10.99 4.94
C GLY A 8 14.32 -9.96 3.88
N ARG A 9 13.44 -9.66 2.91
CA ARG A 9 13.75 -8.78 1.78
C ARG A 9 13.90 -7.34 2.25
N GLU A 10 14.94 -6.68 1.75
CA GLU A 10 15.11 -5.25 1.90
C GLU A 10 14.39 -4.49 0.79
N LYS A 11 13.71 -3.42 1.16
CA LYS A 11 12.99 -2.54 0.26
C LYS A 11 13.44 -1.10 0.45
N LYS A 12 13.71 -0.44 -0.67
CA LYS A 12 13.87 1.01 -0.73
C LYS A 12 12.53 1.60 -1.17
N ILE A 13 11.92 2.40 -0.30
CA ILE A 13 10.64 3.06 -0.57
C ILE A 13 10.91 4.54 -0.76
N ARG A 14 10.57 5.06 -1.95
CA ARG A 14 10.49 6.49 -2.18
C ARG A 14 9.19 7.02 -1.58
N LEU A 15 9.31 8.00 -0.70
CA LEU A 15 8.17 8.74 -0.16
C LEU A 15 7.84 9.89 -1.09
N ASN A 16 6.55 10.09 -1.37
CA ASN A 16 6.09 11.30 -2.04
C ASN A 16 6.12 12.48 -1.05
N ARG A 17 5.92 13.69 -1.57
CA ARG A 17 5.93 14.93 -0.77
C ARG A 17 4.95 14.87 0.40
N SER A 18 3.70 14.52 0.13
CA SER A 18 2.65 14.44 1.16
C SER A 18 2.98 13.44 2.29
N ALA A 19 3.49 12.25 1.97
CA ALA A 19 3.88 11.27 2.99
C ALA A 19 5.08 11.74 3.81
N ARG A 20 6.02 12.47 3.19
CA ARG A 20 7.15 13.07 3.90
C ARG A 20 6.66 14.14 4.88
N GLU A 21 5.86 15.09 4.41
CA GLU A 21 5.30 16.16 5.25
C GLU A 21 4.49 15.59 6.44
N ALA A 22 3.69 14.54 6.20
CA ALA A 22 2.95 13.87 7.27
C ALA A 22 3.86 13.19 8.30
N LEU A 23 4.97 12.57 7.87
CA LEU A 23 5.95 11.96 8.76
C LEU A 23 6.72 13.01 9.55
N ASP A 24 7.13 14.11 8.92
CA ASP A 24 7.84 15.21 9.59
C ASP A 24 6.95 15.83 10.68
N PHE A 25 5.67 16.07 10.36
CA PHE A 25 4.68 16.50 11.35
C PHE A 25 4.55 15.49 12.49
N TYR A 26 4.45 14.20 12.18
CA TYR A 26 4.37 13.15 13.20
C TYR A 26 5.61 13.12 14.10
N PHE A 27 6.82 13.18 13.55
CA PHE A 27 8.06 13.18 14.33
C PHE A 27 8.17 14.39 15.25
N SER A 28 7.71 15.56 14.80
CA SER A 28 7.68 16.77 15.64
C SER A 28 6.79 16.64 16.89
N LYS A 29 5.82 15.70 16.86
CA LYS A 29 4.89 15.45 17.97
C LYS A 29 5.21 14.20 18.76
N ALA A 30 5.78 13.18 18.11
CA ALA A 30 6.02 11.87 18.70
C ALA A 30 7.29 11.82 19.57
N GLY A 31 8.17 12.82 19.47
CA GLY A 31 9.41 12.87 20.27
C GLY A 31 10.40 11.74 19.95
N ILE A 32 10.31 11.14 18.76
CA ILE A 32 11.20 10.04 18.33
C ILE A 32 12.58 10.64 18.07
N SER A 33 13.56 10.28 18.90
CA SER A 33 14.88 10.91 18.88
C SER A 33 16.03 9.93 18.61
N ASN A 34 15.89 8.63 18.92
CA ASN A 34 17.05 7.74 19.06
C ASN A 34 17.10 6.56 18.06
N GLY A 35 16.10 6.41 17.17
CA GLY A 35 16.12 5.41 16.10
C GLY A 35 15.95 3.94 16.51
N GLU A 36 15.97 3.63 17.81
CA GLU A 36 15.75 2.27 18.35
C GLU A 36 14.28 1.95 18.65
N GLU A 37 13.42 2.96 18.60
CA GLU A 37 12.01 2.85 18.95
C GLU A 37 11.14 2.47 17.75
N PHE A 38 9.97 1.86 18.01
CA PHE A 38 8.99 1.63 16.95
C PHE A 38 8.49 2.95 16.38
N LEU A 39 8.56 3.07 15.04
CA LEU A 39 8.12 4.26 14.32
C LEU A 39 6.65 4.62 14.58
N PHE A 40 5.79 3.62 14.71
CA PHE A 40 4.39 3.80 15.06
C PHE A 40 4.09 2.93 16.27
N LYS A 41 3.90 3.56 17.43
CA LYS A 41 3.57 2.90 18.69
C LYS A 41 2.07 2.80 18.92
N SER A 42 1.67 1.84 19.73
CA SER A 42 0.35 1.82 20.35
C SER A 42 0.20 3.02 21.30
N LEU A 43 -0.99 3.61 21.38
CA LEU A 43 -1.27 4.67 22.37
C LEU A 43 -1.37 4.13 23.80
N ARG A 44 -1.53 2.82 23.97
CA ARG A 44 -1.74 2.16 25.26
C ARG A 44 -0.49 1.43 25.77
N SER A 45 0.58 1.37 24.97
CA SER A 45 1.81 0.65 25.31
C SER A 45 2.95 0.98 24.35
N ASP A 46 4.20 0.72 24.75
CA ASP A 46 5.39 0.85 23.88
C ASP A 46 5.55 -0.25 22.82
N LYS A 47 4.46 -0.97 22.52
CA LYS A 47 4.44 -2.00 21.48
C LYS A 47 4.19 -1.36 20.11
N PRO A 48 4.62 -2.01 19.01
CA PRO A 48 4.32 -1.51 17.68
C PRO A 48 2.81 -1.48 17.44
N LEU A 49 2.36 -0.53 16.61
CA LEU A 49 0.97 -0.43 16.21
C LEU A 49 0.52 -1.75 15.59
N ASP A 50 -0.54 -2.31 16.15
CA ASP A 50 -1.10 -3.57 15.66
C ASP A 50 -1.70 -3.41 14.26
N ARG A 51 -1.60 -4.47 13.45
CA ARG A 51 -2.12 -4.50 12.07
C ARG A 51 -3.63 -4.30 12.03
N ILE A 52 -4.37 -4.92 12.95
CA ILE A 52 -5.83 -4.78 13.03
C ILE A 52 -6.15 -3.32 13.36
N ARG A 53 -5.43 -2.72 14.31
CA ARG A 53 -5.60 -1.30 14.65
C ARG A 53 -5.37 -0.39 13.46
N ALA A 54 -4.29 -0.59 12.70
CA ALA A 54 -4.02 0.18 11.49
C ALA A 54 -5.16 0.04 10.47
N ASN A 55 -5.70 -1.17 10.31
CA ASN A 55 -6.84 -1.40 9.41
C ASN A 55 -8.12 -0.68 9.87
N THR A 56 -8.41 -0.72 11.18
CA THR A 56 -9.56 -0.01 11.77
C THR A 56 -9.44 1.51 11.64
N LEU A 57 -8.24 2.07 11.82
CA LEU A 57 -7.99 3.50 11.64
C LEU A 57 -8.24 3.92 10.20
N ILE A 58 -7.71 3.18 9.22
CA ILE A 58 -7.93 3.46 7.80
C ILE A 58 -9.42 3.43 7.44
N ASN A 59 -10.13 2.37 7.87
CA ASN A 59 -11.56 2.27 7.59
C ASN A 59 -12.33 3.46 8.16
N ARG A 60 -12.07 3.81 9.43
CA ARG A 60 -12.67 5.00 10.06
C ARG A 60 -12.38 6.28 9.30
N TRP A 61 -11.13 6.54 8.92
CA TRP A 61 -10.78 7.75 8.17
C TRP A 61 -11.47 7.82 6.81
N CYS A 62 -11.69 6.68 6.15
CA CYS A 62 -12.48 6.61 4.92
C CYS A 62 -13.95 6.94 5.18
N ASP A 63 -14.54 6.41 6.26
CA ASP A 63 -15.92 6.70 6.63
C ASP A 63 -16.12 8.18 6.99
N GLU A 64 -15.17 8.79 7.71
CA GLU A 64 -15.18 10.21 8.10
C GLU A 64 -15.19 11.17 6.90
N VAL A 65 -14.60 10.76 5.78
CA VAL A 65 -14.62 11.54 4.52
C VAL A 65 -15.75 11.11 3.56
N GLY A 66 -16.69 10.29 4.03
CA GLY A 66 -17.88 9.88 3.28
C GLY A 66 -17.66 8.78 2.25
N LEU A 67 -16.50 8.11 2.22
CA LEU A 67 -16.25 7.01 1.29
C LEU A 67 -17.06 5.78 1.69
N GLN A 68 -17.88 5.29 0.76
CA GLN A 68 -18.70 4.10 0.96
C GLN A 68 -17.91 2.84 0.57
N GLY A 69 -17.83 1.85 1.46
CA GLY A 69 -17.25 0.54 1.17
C GLY A 69 -16.25 0.03 2.22
N LYS A 70 -15.63 -1.12 1.92
CA LYS A 70 -14.65 -1.76 2.83
C LYS A 70 -13.24 -1.32 2.49
N PHE A 71 -12.75 -0.32 3.22
CA PHE A 71 -11.39 0.18 3.07
C PHE A 71 -10.46 -0.37 4.15
N GLY A 72 -9.19 -0.49 3.80
CA GLY A 72 -8.20 -1.06 4.69
C GLY A 72 -6.81 -1.07 4.09
N THR A 73 -5.85 -1.60 4.85
CA THR A 73 -4.43 -1.66 4.45
C THR A 73 -4.22 -2.33 3.09
N HIS A 74 -4.93 -3.43 2.82
CA HIS A 74 -4.86 -4.11 1.53
C HIS A 74 -5.51 -3.33 0.39
N THR A 75 -6.61 -2.61 0.66
CA THR A 75 -7.29 -1.80 -0.35
C THR A 75 -6.37 -0.68 -0.82
N LEU A 76 -5.70 0.03 0.09
CA LEU A 76 -4.72 1.07 -0.28
C LEU A 76 -3.59 0.51 -1.15
N ARG A 77 -3.08 -0.69 -0.83
CA ARG A 77 -2.05 -1.36 -1.61
C ARG A 77 -2.55 -1.77 -3.00
N LYS A 78 -3.79 -2.26 -3.12
CA LYS A 78 -4.42 -2.54 -4.42
C LYS A 78 -4.59 -1.27 -5.24
N THR A 79 -5.06 -0.18 -4.63
CA THR A 79 -5.22 1.12 -5.28
C THR A 79 -3.90 1.61 -5.88
N TRP A 80 -2.77 1.46 -5.17
CA TRP A 80 -1.47 1.79 -5.75
C TRP A 80 -1.17 0.97 -7.02
N GLY A 81 -1.37 -0.34 -6.96
CA GLY A 81 -1.12 -1.23 -8.11
C GLY A 81 -2.04 -0.96 -9.29
N TYR A 82 -3.32 -0.71 -9.03
CA TYR A 82 -4.29 -0.31 -10.04
C TYR A 82 -3.92 1.03 -10.69
N ARG A 83 -3.55 2.03 -9.90
CA ARG A 83 -3.10 3.34 -10.42
C ARG A 83 -1.83 3.22 -11.25
N ALA A 84 -0.86 2.42 -10.82
CA ALA A 84 0.35 2.16 -11.60
C ALA A 84 0.01 1.52 -12.96
N ARG A 85 -0.96 0.58 -12.98
CA ARG A 85 -1.44 -0.03 -14.22
C ARG A 85 -2.12 0.98 -15.14
N LYS A 86 -2.96 1.89 -14.61
CA LYS A 86 -3.60 2.96 -15.40
C LYS A 86 -2.60 3.99 -15.95
N LEU A 87 -1.43 4.09 -15.34
CA LEU A 87 -0.28 4.86 -15.84
C LEU A 87 0.64 4.02 -16.75
N GLU A 88 0.14 2.89 -17.25
CA GLU A 88 0.83 2.00 -18.19
C GLU A 88 2.18 1.45 -17.70
N VAL A 89 2.39 1.41 -16.37
CA VAL A 89 3.58 0.79 -15.80
C VAL A 89 3.59 -0.72 -16.12
N PRO A 90 4.72 -1.27 -16.63
CA PRO A 90 4.86 -2.69 -16.88
C PRO A 90 4.50 -3.54 -15.66
N ILE A 91 3.79 -4.65 -15.89
CA ILE A 91 3.25 -5.50 -14.81
C ILE A 91 4.36 -6.11 -13.96
N GLU A 92 5.54 -6.30 -14.52
CA GLU A 92 6.76 -6.78 -13.88
C GLU A 92 7.27 -5.78 -12.82
N LEU A 93 7.24 -4.49 -13.12
CA LEU A 93 7.62 -3.43 -12.17
C LEU A 93 6.58 -3.30 -11.04
N ILE A 94 5.29 -3.44 -11.39
CA ILE A 94 4.21 -3.47 -10.38
C ILE A 94 4.36 -4.70 -9.49
N GLN A 95 4.65 -5.87 -10.06
CA GLN A 95 4.92 -7.11 -9.32
C GLN A 95 6.09 -6.94 -8.36
N GLU A 96 7.21 -6.41 -8.83
CA GLU A 96 8.42 -6.21 -8.02
C GLU A 96 8.11 -5.29 -6.84
N LYS A 97 7.44 -4.16 -7.09
CA LYS A 97 7.01 -3.23 -6.03
C LYS A 97 6.06 -3.90 -5.03
N LEU A 98 5.11 -4.70 -5.51
CA LEU A 98 4.16 -5.40 -4.66
C LEU A 98 4.75 -6.65 -4.00
N GLY A 99 5.96 -7.09 -4.38
CA GLY A 99 6.61 -8.27 -3.84
C GLY A 99 5.84 -9.57 -4.12
N HIS A 100 5.09 -9.62 -5.21
CA HIS A 100 4.37 -10.83 -5.61
C HIS A 100 5.30 -11.82 -6.30
N ARG A 101 4.95 -13.11 -6.23
CA ARG A 101 5.77 -14.20 -6.77
C ARG A 101 5.71 -14.33 -8.30
N SER A 102 4.67 -13.80 -8.93
CA SER A 102 4.50 -13.86 -10.39
C SER A 102 3.57 -12.76 -10.92
N PRO A 103 3.59 -12.46 -12.23
CA PRO A 103 2.74 -11.43 -12.80
C PRO A 103 1.26 -11.80 -12.69
N ALA A 104 0.95 -13.10 -12.77
CA ALA A 104 -0.40 -13.62 -12.61
C ALA A 104 -1.01 -13.28 -11.24
N VAL A 105 -0.21 -13.37 -10.16
CA VAL A 105 -0.64 -12.94 -8.81
C VAL A 105 -0.94 -11.44 -8.80
N THR A 106 -0.10 -10.64 -9.45
CA THR A 106 -0.32 -9.19 -9.55
C THR A 106 -1.59 -8.85 -10.30
N ARG A 107 -1.84 -9.47 -11.47
CA ARG A 107 -3.06 -9.26 -12.26
C ARG A 107 -4.32 -9.51 -11.44
N ARG A 108 -4.39 -10.67 -10.77
CA ARG A 108 -5.52 -11.01 -9.87
C ARG A 108 -5.62 -10.04 -8.70
N TYR A 109 -4.48 -9.62 -8.14
CA TYR A 109 -4.46 -8.73 -6.98
C TYR A 109 -5.02 -7.33 -7.28
N ILE A 110 -4.68 -6.76 -8.44
CA ILE A 110 -5.14 -5.43 -8.86
C ILE A 110 -6.49 -5.47 -9.60
N GLY A 111 -7.07 -6.66 -9.77
CA GLY A 111 -8.40 -6.83 -10.34
C GLY A 111 -8.44 -6.70 -11.86
N ILE A 112 -7.39 -7.10 -12.58
CA ILE A 112 -7.49 -7.29 -14.04
C ILE A 112 -8.45 -8.47 -14.26
N THR A 113 -9.65 -8.16 -14.75
CA THR A 113 -10.69 -9.14 -15.05
C THR A 113 -10.54 -9.67 -16.47
N GLN A 114 -11.17 -10.80 -16.75
CA GLN A 114 -11.27 -11.32 -18.12
C GLN A 114 -12.00 -10.31 -19.03
N ASP A 115 -12.94 -9.53 -18.50
CA ASP A 115 -13.65 -8.50 -19.28
C ASP A 115 -12.72 -7.41 -19.82
N GLU A 116 -11.69 -7.02 -19.06
CA GLU A 116 -10.67 -6.09 -19.57
C GLU A 116 -9.82 -6.71 -20.69
N VAL A 117 -9.60 -8.02 -20.66
CA VAL A 117 -8.91 -8.76 -21.74
C VAL A 117 -9.81 -8.81 -22.98
N SER A 118 -11.08 -9.17 -22.81
CA SER A 118 -12.06 -9.21 -23.90
C SER A 118 -12.24 -7.87 -24.59
N HIS A 119 -12.23 -6.76 -23.84
CA HIS A 119 -12.28 -5.43 -24.43
C HIS A 119 -11.02 -5.06 -25.25
N VAL A 120 -9.85 -5.59 -24.89
CA VAL A 120 -8.65 -5.44 -25.71
C VAL A 120 -8.74 -6.30 -26.96
N GLU A 121 -9.25 -7.53 -26.85
CA GLU A 121 -9.48 -8.42 -28.00
C GLU A 121 -10.39 -7.76 -29.05
N GLU A 122 -11.49 -7.12 -28.63
CA GLU A 122 -12.36 -6.34 -29.51
C GLU A 122 -11.63 -5.18 -30.21
N LYS A 123 -10.73 -4.48 -29.50
CA LYS A 123 -9.97 -3.34 -30.05
C LYS A 123 -8.85 -3.74 -31.00
N VAL A 124 -8.27 -4.93 -30.82
CA VAL A 124 -7.20 -5.47 -31.66
C VAL A 124 -7.78 -6.11 -32.95
N CYS A 125 -9.11 -6.24 -33.04
CA CYS A 125 -9.84 -6.88 -34.12
C CYS A 125 -9.43 -8.35 -34.32
N LEU A 126 -9.96 -9.20 -33.44
CA LEU A 126 -10.65 -10.42 -33.85
C LEU A 126 -12.14 -10.10 -34.07
#